data_AF-A0AAV9VWG8-F1
#
_entry.id   AF-A0AAV9VWG8-F1
#
_cell.length_a   1.000
_cell.length_b   1.000
_cell.length_c   1.000
_cell.angle_alpha   90.00
_cell.angle_beta   90.00
_cell.angle_gamma   90.00
#
_symmetry.space_group_name_H-M   'P 1'
#
loop_
_entity.id
_entity.type
_entity.pdbx_description
1 polymer ?
#
loop_
_entity_poly.entity_id
_entity_poly.type
_entity_poly.pdbx_seq_one_letter_code
_entity_poly.pdbx_strand_id
1 'polypeptide(L)'
;MDAAQTILLCASHQKRVVDDILTLSKLDSARLIITPVDVQPVAVVNEAIKMFEQECHLNDIHMDLEVDDDYRKLSVDWVKLDPTRLLQVLINLLTNALKFIRSETEKKIIITLSASLDKPLDPEGLMVFPSVRKMNESNEASLHSSHETESPEDSLFLSFEVKDTGKGLTEEEKSMLFQKFSQASPRTHIQYGGSGLGLFISRELVQLQSGEIGVLSEAGEGCAFCFYIKVTRGEPQCAEIPVYARSIVPGSQTKRTPGGLSPPLGDSPRPVSPGIVTGVTTPTNLRTPDSRRLEGCKVLVVEDNLVNQNVIRKQLQKLGCETHVANHGLEALEKVMQSKLYMKATGDAYDLTVVLMDVEMPVMDGLKATGEIRKLEAEGSLLRRIPIIAVTANARPEQIKQMKEAGMDDVLSKPFRMPELVKKLEGVLQEE
;
A
#
# COMPACT_ATOMS: atom_id res chain seq x y z
N MET A 1 -4.60 -32.03 15.22
CA MET A 1 -4.58 -30.58 15.51
C MET A 1 -3.17 -30.06 15.30
N ASP A 2 -2.15 -30.72 15.85
CA ASP A 2 -0.73 -30.34 15.74
C ASP A 2 -0.22 -30.22 14.29
N ALA A 3 -0.52 -31.16 13.40
CA ALA A 3 -0.08 -31.07 12.01
C ALA A 3 -0.64 -29.83 11.29
N ALA A 4 -1.90 -29.47 11.54
CA ALA A 4 -2.52 -28.28 10.94
C ALA A 4 -1.93 -26.98 11.50
N GLN A 5 -1.62 -26.95 12.80
CA GLN A 5 -0.98 -25.81 13.44
C GLN A 5 0.47 -25.62 12.95
N THR A 6 1.20 -26.72 12.75
CA THR A 6 2.54 -26.70 12.15
C THR A 6 2.49 -26.23 10.69
N ILE A 7 1.53 -26.71 9.89
CA ILE A 7 1.34 -26.24 8.51
C ILE A 7 1.04 -24.73 8.48
N LEU A 8 0.16 -24.26 9.38
CA LEU A 8 -0.19 -22.84 9.47
C LEU A 8 1.02 -21.99 9.87
N LEU A 9 1.83 -22.47 10.82
CA LEU A 9 3.08 -21.83 11.23
C LEU A 9 4.06 -21.74 10.06
N CYS A 10 4.28 -22.84 9.33
CA CYS A 10 5.14 -22.89 8.15
C CYS A 10 4.65 -21.93 7.04
N ALA A 11 3.35 -21.92 6.74
CA ALA A 11 2.76 -21.04 5.75
C ALA A 11 2.89 -19.56 6.13
N SER A 12 2.68 -19.23 7.42
CA SER A 12 2.85 -17.86 7.93
C SER A 12 4.31 -17.40 7.83
N HIS A 13 5.26 -18.30 8.12
CA HIS A 13 6.69 -18.02 8.03
C HIS A 13 7.12 -17.81 6.57
N GLN A 14 6.67 -18.66 5.64
CA GLN A 14 6.94 -18.50 4.21
C GLN A 14 6.35 -17.21 3.65
N LYS A 15 5.10 -16.87 4.02
CA LYS A 15 4.48 -15.60 3.61
C LYS A 15 5.33 -14.41 4.03
N ARG A 16 5.81 -14.38 5.27
CA ARG A 16 6.69 -13.30 5.77
C ARG A 16 7.96 -13.16 4.93
N VAL A 17 8.63 -14.28 4.64
CA VAL A 17 9.86 -14.27 3.82
C VAL A 17 9.57 -13.75 2.41
N VAL A 18 8.47 -14.16 1.79
CA VAL A 18 8.06 -13.69 0.46
C VAL A 18 7.74 -12.19 0.48
N ASP A 19 6.96 -11.73 1.46
CA ASP A 19 6.58 -10.32 1.61
C ASP A 19 7.82 -9.43 1.84
N ASP A 20 8.79 -9.90 2.63
CA ASP A 20 10.08 -9.23 2.85
C ASP A 20 10.89 -9.13 1.55
N ILE A 21 11.01 -10.23 0.79
CA ILE A 21 11.73 -10.25 -0.50
C ILE A 21 11.05 -9.33 -1.52
N LEU A 22 9.72 -9.36 -1.60
CA LEU A 22 8.96 -8.48 -2.49
C LEU A 22 9.14 -7.01 -2.11
N THR A 23 9.15 -6.70 -0.82
CA THR A 23 9.39 -5.33 -0.33
C THR A 23 10.81 -4.89 -0.67
N LEU A 24 11.81 -5.75 -0.43
CA LEU A 24 13.20 -5.49 -0.80
C LEU A 24 13.36 -5.28 -2.31
N SER A 25 12.72 -6.11 -3.13
CA SER A 25 12.74 -5.99 -4.59
C SER A 25 12.10 -4.66 -5.06
N LYS A 26 11.01 -4.23 -4.43
CA LYS A 26 10.38 -2.92 -4.70
C LYS A 26 11.27 -1.76 -4.28
N LEU A 27 11.99 -1.89 -3.16
CA LEU A 27 12.97 -0.91 -2.68
C LEU A 27 14.19 -0.80 -3.62
N ASP A 28 14.75 -1.93 -4.04
CA ASP A 28 15.92 -1.98 -4.93
C ASP A 28 15.58 -1.51 -6.36
N SER A 29 14.34 -1.68 -6.81
CA SER A 29 13.86 -1.19 -8.12
C SER A 29 13.36 0.27 -8.11
N ALA A 30 13.46 0.99 -6.99
CA ALA A 30 12.89 2.32 -6.79
C ALA A 30 11.38 2.43 -7.13
N ARG A 31 10.65 1.32 -7.04
CA ARG A 31 9.21 1.22 -7.32
C ARG A 31 8.34 1.40 -6.07
N LEU A 32 8.95 1.72 -4.94
CA LEU A 32 8.22 2.01 -3.71
C LEU A 32 7.94 3.51 -3.66
N ILE A 33 6.67 3.86 -3.79
CA ILE A 33 6.17 5.24 -3.70
C ILE A 33 5.49 5.38 -2.34
N ILE A 34 5.81 6.46 -1.62
CA ILE A 34 5.11 6.87 -0.39
C ILE A 34 3.83 7.58 -0.82
N THR A 35 2.71 7.20 -0.20
CA THR A 35 1.42 7.84 -0.43
C THR A 35 0.99 8.55 0.85
N PRO A 36 1.40 9.82 1.06
CA PRO A 36 1.00 10.56 2.24
C PRO A 36 -0.51 10.83 2.22
N VAL A 37 -1.16 10.59 3.35
CA VAL A 37 -2.59 10.82 3.57
C VAL A 37 -2.79 11.46 4.93
N ASP A 38 -3.84 12.26 5.08
CA ASP A 38 -4.19 12.88 6.36
C ASP A 38 -4.66 11.81 7.36
N VAL A 39 -3.88 11.61 8.43
CA VAL A 39 -4.18 10.62 9.48
C VAL A 39 -3.79 11.15 10.85
N GLN A 40 -4.35 10.51 11.88
CA GLN A 40 -3.94 10.73 13.26
C GLN A 40 -2.83 9.72 13.62
N PRO A 41 -1.59 10.16 13.92
CA PRO A 41 -0.48 9.27 14.28
C PRO A 41 -0.82 8.34 15.44
N VAL A 42 -1.48 8.87 16.47
CA VAL A 42 -1.95 8.11 17.64
C VAL A 42 -2.89 6.96 17.22
N ALA A 43 -3.75 7.17 16.23
CA ALA A 43 -4.64 6.12 15.74
C ALA A 43 -3.86 4.99 15.04
N VAL A 44 -2.82 5.33 14.28
CA VAL A 44 -1.96 4.37 13.59
C VAL A 44 -1.18 3.51 14.60
N VAL A 45 -0.62 4.13 15.65
CA VAL A 45 0.09 3.41 16.70
C VAL A 45 -0.85 2.51 17.50
N ASN A 46 -2.04 3.00 17.86
CA ASN A 46 -3.05 2.18 18.53
C ASN A 46 -3.50 0.98 17.69
N GLU A 47 -3.56 1.12 16.37
CA GLU A 47 -3.86 0.00 15.48
C GLU A 47 -2.75 -1.07 15.54
N ALA A 48 -1.49 -0.66 15.58
CA ALA A 48 -0.37 -1.59 15.77
C ALA A 48 -0.47 -2.32 17.12
N ILE A 49 -0.79 -1.62 18.21
CA ILE A 49 -0.97 -2.24 19.55
C ILE A 49 -2.10 -3.26 19.54
N LYS A 50 -3.27 -2.89 18.99
CA LYS A 50 -4.44 -3.78 18.88
C LYS A 50 -4.14 -5.09 18.15
N MET A 51 -3.25 -5.07 17.16
CA MET A 51 -2.86 -6.28 16.44
C MET A 51 -2.18 -7.33 17.35
N PHE A 52 -1.50 -6.88 18.40
CA PHE A 52 -0.73 -7.73 19.31
C PHE A 52 -1.37 -7.89 20.69
N GLU A 53 -2.49 -7.21 20.96
CA GLU A 53 -3.23 -7.25 22.23
C GLU A 53 -3.48 -8.70 22.69
N GLN A 54 -3.95 -9.58 21.80
CA GLN A 54 -4.18 -10.98 22.13
C GLN A 54 -2.89 -11.73 22.49
N GLU A 55 -1.79 -11.49 21.78
CA GLU A 55 -0.50 -12.12 22.08
C GLU A 55 0.08 -11.63 23.41
N CYS A 56 -0.09 -10.34 23.70
CA CYS A 56 0.30 -9.73 24.96
C CYS A 56 -0.47 -10.33 26.14
N HIS A 57 -1.80 -10.44 26.02
CA HIS A 57 -2.63 -11.08 27.05
C HIS A 57 -2.28 -12.56 27.28
N LEU A 58 -1.94 -13.31 26.22
CA LEU A 58 -1.57 -14.73 26.35
C LEU A 58 -0.22 -14.94 27.03
N ASN A 59 0.70 -13.97 26.92
CA ASN A 59 2.07 -14.09 27.45
C ASN A 59 2.33 -13.21 28.68
N ASP A 60 1.28 -12.57 29.21
CA ASP A 60 1.31 -11.62 30.34
C ASP A 60 2.33 -10.48 30.11
N ILE A 61 2.25 -9.87 28.93
CA ILE A 61 3.09 -8.75 28.51
C ILE A 61 2.25 -7.48 28.60
N HIS A 62 2.78 -6.46 29.29
CA HIS A 62 2.15 -5.15 29.37
C HIS A 62 2.65 -4.27 28.22
N MET A 63 1.73 -3.78 27.38
CA MET A 63 2.03 -2.95 26.22
C MET A 63 1.19 -1.68 26.26
N ASP A 64 1.85 -0.52 26.35
CA ASP A 64 1.20 0.78 26.47
C ASP A 64 1.76 1.81 25.47
N LEU A 65 0.95 2.83 25.19
CA LEU A 65 1.31 4.01 24.41
C LEU A 65 1.45 5.23 25.33
N GLU A 66 2.64 5.82 25.33
CA GLU A 66 2.93 7.08 26.01
C GLU A 66 3.05 8.20 24.96
N VAL A 67 2.21 9.22 25.06
CA VAL A 67 2.26 10.38 24.16
C VAL A 67 2.89 11.53 24.92
N ASP A 68 4.02 12.01 24.42
CA ASP A 68 4.83 13.04 25.07
C ASP A 68 4.13 14.41 25.04
N ASP A 69 4.45 15.27 26.01
CA ASP A 69 3.78 16.55 26.16
C ASP A 69 4.02 17.48 24.95
N ASP A 70 5.17 17.35 24.29
CA ASP A 70 5.52 18.14 23.11
C ASP A 70 4.64 17.81 21.90
N TYR A 71 4.16 16.56 21.79
CA TYR A 71 3.16 16.17 20.80
C TYR A 71 1.84 16.93 21.00
N ARG A 72 1.40 17.05 22.26
CA ARG A 72 0.17 17.78 22.62
C ARG A 72 0.32 19.29 22.44
N LYS A 73 1.48 19.85 22.81
CA LYS A 73 1.76 21.30 22.67
C LYS A 73 1.78 21.74 21.21
N LEU A 74 2.32 20.91 20.30
CA LEU A 74 2.43 21.23 18.88
C LEU A 74 1.13 21.00 18.07
N SER A 75 0.06 20.56 18.74
CA SER A 75 -1.27 20.28 18.14
C SER A 75 -1.19 19.36 16.92
N VAL A 76 -0.46 18.25 17.07
CA VAL A 76 -0.17 17.30 15.99
C VAL A 76 -1.30 16.27 15.84
N ASP A 77 -2.55 16.72 15.83
CA ASP A 77 -3.70 15.82 15.80
C ASP A 77 -3.85 15.14 14.43
N TRP A 78 -3.48 15.84 13.37
CA TRP A 78 -3.57 15.38 11.98
C TRP A 78 -2.28 15.72 11.24
N VAL A 79 -1.73 14.73 10.55
CA VAL A 79 -0.53 14.87 9.74
C VAL A 79 -0.67 14.11 8.44
N LYS A 80 0.04 14.56 7.41
CA LYS A 80 0.22 13.83 6.17
C LYS A 80 1.36 12.84 6.33
N LEU A 81 1.04 11.55 6.45
CA LEU A 81 2.02 10.46 6.47
C LEU A 81 1.48 9.22 5.74
N ASP A 82 2.34 8.25 5.45
CA ASP A 82 1.91 6.97 4.89
C ASP A 82 1.69 5.95 6.03
N PRO A 83 0.43 5.69 6.43
CA PRO A 83 0.14 4.81 7.57
C PRO A 83 0.55 3.37 7.28
N THR A 84 0.58 2.94 6.01
CA THR A 84 0.93 1.56 5.65
C THR A 84 2.41 1.31 5.89
N ARG A 85 3.28 2.27 5.54
CA ARG A 85 4.72 2.17 5.77
C ARG A 85 5.07 2.35 7.24
N LEU A 86 4.41 3.28 7.93
CA LEU A 86 4.58 3.43 9.36
C LEU A 86 4.17 2.16 10.13
N LEU A 87 3.00 1.58 9.82
CA LEU A 87 2.58 0.31 10.41
C LEU A 87 3.59 -0.80 10.15
N GLN A 88 4.14 -0.90 8.94
CA GLN A 88 5.13 -1.92 8.60
C GLN A 88 6.38 -1.82 9.48
N VAL A 89 6.87 -0.60 9.74
CA VAL A 89 8.01 -0.35 10.65
C VAL A 89 7.62 -0.76 12.08
N LEU A 90 6.50 -0.25 12.60
CA LEU A 90 6.04 -0.52 13.96
C LEU A 90 5.82 -2.01 14.21
N ILE A 91 5.13 -2.71 13.30
CA ILE A 91 4.87 -4.16 13.38
C ILE A 91 6.18 -4.94 13.44
N ASN A 92 7.18 -4.56 12.64
CA ASN A 92 8.47 -5.23 12.66
C ASN A 92 9.21 -5.03 13.99
N LEU A 93 9.21 -3.81 14.52
CA LEU A 93 9.83 -3.52 15.83
C LEU A 93 9.10 -4.23 16.97
N LEU A 94 7.77 -4.17 17.01
CA LEU A 94 6.94 -4.85 18.03
C LEU A 94 7.07 -6.37 17.97
N THR A 95 7.12 -6.96 16.77
CA THR A 95 7.36 -8.41 16.61
C THR A 95 8.73 -8.80 17.19
N ASN A 96 9.75 -7.96 17.01
CA ASN A 96 11.07 -8.20 17.60
C ASN A 96 11.04 -8.06 19.13
N ALA A 97 10.44 -6.99 19.66
CA ALA A 97 10.27 -6.79 21.10
C ALA A 97 9.55 -7.99 21.76
N LEU A 98 8.38 -8.37 21.24
CA LEU A 98 7.61 -9.52 21.73
C LEU A 98 8.39 -10.83 21.67
N LYS A 99 9.21 -11.02 20.64
CA LYS A 99 10.05 -12.21 20.50
C LYS A 99 11.12 -12.30 21.59
N PHE A 100 11.74 -11.19 21.97
CA PHE A 100 12.86 -11.16 22.91
C PHE A 100 12.46 -10.99 24.38
N ILE A 101 11.23 -10.59 24.67
CA ILE A 101 10.70 -10.44 26.05
C ILE A 101 10.18 -11.75 26.64
N ARG A 102 9.85 -12.78 25.84
CA ARG A 102 9.10 -13.97 26.31
C ARG A 102 9.69 -14.66 27.54
N SER A 103 11.02 -14.66 27.66
CA SER A 103 11.76 -15.36 28.72
C SER A 103 12.10 -14.47 29.93
N GLU A 104 11.75 -13.19 29.89
CA GLU A 104 12.13 -12.22 30.92
C GLU A 104 11.10 -12.14 32.06
N THR A 105 11.56 -11.64 33.21
CA THR A 105 10.75 -11.54 34.44
C THR A 105 9.85 -10.31 34.44
N GLU A 106 10.34 -9.18 33.96
CA GLU A 106 9.54 -7.99 33.67
C GLU A 106 9.26 -7.95 32.17
N LYS A 107 7.98 -7.93 31.80
CA LYS A 107 7.54 -7.98 30.41
C LYS A 107 6.77 -6.72 30.05
N LYS A 108 7.50 -5.64 29.80
CA LYS A 108 6.93 -4.35 29.46
C LYS A 108 7.42 -3.88 28.09
N ILE A 109 6.49 -3.44 27.25
CA ILE A 109 6.75 -2.73 25.99
C ILE A 109 6.08 -1.36 26.09
N ILE A 110 6.85 -0.30 25.93
CA ILE A 110 6.34 1.07 25.91
C ILE A 110 6.60 1.64 24.53
N ILE A 111 5.56 2.19 23.91
CA ILE A 111 5.69 2.93 22.66
C ILE A 111 5.54 4.40 22.99
N THR A 112 6.60 5.19 22.80
CA THR A 112 6.58 6.63 23.02
C THR A 112 6.38 7.35 21.68
N LEU A 113 5.46 8.31 21.64
CA LEU A 113 5.23 9.19 20.51
C LEU A 113 5.49 10.64 20.91
N SER A 114 6.45 11.29 20.25
CA SER A 114 6.79 12.70 20.45
C SER A 114 6.85 13.46 19.13
N ALA A 115 6.82 14.80 19.20
CA ALA A 115 6.91 15.67 18.04
C ALA A 115 7.89 16.82 18.31
N SER A 116 8.61 17.24 17.27
CA SER A 116 9.59 18.33 17.34
C SER A 116 9.58 19.14 16.04
N LEU A 117 9.93 20.44 16.12
CA LEU A 117 10.06 21.31 14.94
C LEU A 117 11.44 21.16 14.29
N ASP A 118 12.47 20.98 15.11
CA ASP A 118 13.82 20.70 14.67
C ASP A 118 14.06 19.20 14.57
N LYS A 119 15.05 18.80 13.76
CA LYS A 119 15.50 17.41 13.71
C LYS A 119 15.87 16.97 15.14
N PRO A 120 15.33 15.84 15.66
CA PRO A 120 15.64 15.38 17.00
C PRO A 120 17.17 15.23 17.14
N LEU A 121 17.76 15.83 18.17
CA LEU A 121 19.16 15.61 18.52
C LEU A 121 19.31 14.13 18.88
N ASP A 122 20.33 13.47 18.33
CA ASP A 122 20.65 12.08 18.67
C ASP A 122 20.93 12.00 20.18
N PRO A 123 20.10 11.29 20.99
CA PRO A 123 20.39 11.13 22.41
C PRO A 123 21.77 10.50 22.59
N GLU A 124 22.48 10.87 23.67
CA GLU A 124 23.80 10.32 23.98
C GLU A 124 23.75 8.80 23.97
N GLY A 125 24.51 8.16 23.06
CA GLY A 125 24.56 6.70 22.90
C GLY A 125 23.67 6.11 21.79
N LEU A 126 22.87 6.92 21.08
CA LEU A 126 22.04 6.42 19.97
C LEU A 126 22.93 6.05 18.78
N MET A 127 22.92 4.76 18.41
CA MET A 127 23.60 4.34 17.19
C MET A 127 22.68 4.57 15.98
N VAL A 128 22.88 5.71 15.31
CA VAL A 128 22.15 6.09 14.10
C VAL A 128 22.80 5.47 12.87
N PHE A 129 21.97 5.00 11.95
CA PHE A 129 22.44 4.41 10.69
C PHE A 129 22.13 5.35 9.51
N PRO A 130 23.05 6.28 9.18
CA PRO A 130 22.84 7.21 8.07
C PRO A 130 22.82 6.49 6.71
N SER A 131 22.19 7.12 5.73
CA SER A 131 22.03 6.59 4.37
C SER A 131 23.38 6.29 3.70
N VAL A 132 23.51 5.08 3.13
CA VAL A 132 24.63 4.69 2.24
C VAL A 132 24.44 5.27 0.83
N ARG A 133 23.23 5.73 0.49
CA ARG A 133 22.99 6.45 -0.76
C ARG A 133 23.47 7.88 -0.57
N LYS A 134 24.66 8.20 -1.08
CA LYS A 134 24.98 9.57 -1.49
C LYS A 134 23.83 10.03 -2.38
N MET A 135 22.99 10.88 -1.81
CA MET A 135 21.89 11.51 -2.51
C MET A 135 22.55 12.40 -3.56
N ASN A 136 22.58 11.95 -4.82
CA ASN A 136 22.94 12.84 -5.91
C ASN A 136 21.91 13.98 -5.88
N GLU A 137 22.39 15.21 -5.69
CA GLU A 137 21.61 16.46 -5.67
C GLU A 137 20.74 16.67 -6.92
N SER A 138 20.84 15.80 -7.92
CA SER A 138 20.02 15.78 -9.15
C SER A 138 18.67 15.07 -8.99
N ASN A 139 18.43 14.31 -7.91
CA ASN A 139 17.23 13.49 -7.75
C ASN A 139 16.14 14.09 -6.85
N GLU A 140 16.36 15.27 -6.25
CA GLU A 140 15.27 16.01 -5.58
C GLU A 140 14.12 16.31 -6.55
N ALA A 141 14.45 16.63 -7.80
CA ALA A 141 13.45 16.99 -8.82
C ALA A 141 12.52 15.85 -9.27
N SER A 142 12.89 14.58 -9.01
CA SER A 142 12.17 13.41 -9.52
C SER A 142 11.17 12.81 -8.53
N LEU A 143 11.32 13.11 -7.23
CA LEU A 143 10.44 12.65 -6.15
C LEU A 143 9.36 13.68 -5.79
N HIS A 144 9.50 14.92 -6.24
CA HIS A 144 8.47 15.97 -6.16
C HIS A 144 7.58 15.99 -7.42
N SER A 145 7.00 14.86 -7.82
CA SER A 145 5.84 14.94 -8.74
C SER A 145 4.57 15.12 -7.90
N SER A 146 4.05 16.35 -7.91
CA SER A 146 2.81 16.86 -7.28
C SER A 146 2.83 17.23 -5.79
N HIS A 147 3.78 18.07 -5.36
CA HIS A 147 3.49 18.95 -4.22
C HIS A 147 3.44 20.39 -4.72
N GLU A 148 2.22 20.94 -4.72
CA GLU A 148 1.99 22.37 -4.62
C GLU A 148 2.92 22.91 -3.54
N THR A 149 3.63 23.99 -3.84
CA THR A 149 4.41 24.84 -2.91
C THR A 149 4.06 24.64 -1.43
N GLU A 150 4.68 23.65 -0.77
CA GLU A 150 4.49 23.42 0.66
C GLU A 150 5.42 24.37 1.40
N SER A 151 4.82 25.21 2.26
CA SER A 151 5.57 26.19 3.05
C SER A 151 6.44 25.43 4.06
N PRO A 152 7.74 25.73 4.18
CA PRO A 152 8.64 25.05 5.13
C PRO A 152 8.23 25.25 6.61
N GLU A 153 7.31 26.17 6.90
CA GLU A 153 6.82 26.50 8.24
C GLU A 153 5.86 25.46 8.86
N ASP A 154 5.34 24.51 8.08
CA ASP A 154 4.41 23.47 8.55
C ASP A 154 5.00 22.04 8.55
N SER A 155 6.31 21.92 8.32
CA SER A 155 7.04 20.66 8.49
C SER A 155 7.36 20.41 9.96
N LEU A 156 7.12 19.20 10.43
CA LEU A 156 7.47 18.74 11.77
C LEU A 156 8.04 17.33 11.73
N PHE A 157 8.81 16.97 12.75
CA PHE A 157 9.38 15.65 12.92
C PHE A 157 8.57 14.89 13.96
N LEU A 158 8.03 13.74 13.56
CA LEU A 158 7.42 12.79 14.48
C LEU A 158 8.44 11.73 14.87
N SER A 159 8.63 11.58 16.18
CA SER A 159 9.56 10.63 16.76
C SER A 159 8.80 9.50 17.44
N PHE A 160 9.27 8.29 17.23
CA PHE A 160 8.71 7.05 17.73
C PHE A 160 9.81 6.28 18.46
N GLU A 161 9.52 5.86 19.69
CA GLU A 161 10.36 4.99 20.48
C GLU A 161 9.60 3.71 20.78
N VAL A 162 10.19 2.55 20.52
CA VAL A 162 9.68 1.25 20.96
C VAL A 162 10.69 0.70 21.95
N LYS A 163 10.36 0.78 23.24
CA LYS A 163 11.19 0.33 24.34
C LYS A 163 10.67 -0.97 24.91
N ASP A 164 11.56 -1.94 25.08
CA ASP A 164 11.28 -3.22 25.72
C ASP A 164 12.25 -3.53 26.85
N THR A 165 11.79 -4.33 27.80
CA THR A 165 12.56 -4.88 28.93
C THR A 165 13.21 -6.24 28.59
N GLY A 166 13.55 -6.47 27.33
CA GLY A 166 14.16 -7.72 26.87
C GLY A 166 15.62 -7.91 27.33
N LYS A 167 16.27 -8.95 26.80
CA LYS A 167 17.68 -9.27 27.08
C LYS A 167 18.70 -8.20 26.67
N GLY A 168 18.29 -7.18 25.90
CA GLY A 168 19.17 -6.19 25.30
C GLY A 168 20.17 -6.77 24.28
N LEU A 169 21.14 -5.94 23.89
CA LEU A 169 22.10 -6.19 22.80
C LEU A 169 23.51 -5.73 23.20
N THR A 170 24.54 -6.51 22.82
CA THR A 170 25.95 -6.07 22.96
C THR A 170 26.35 -5.07 21.87
N GLU A 171 27.48 -4.39 22.03
CA GLU A 171 28.02 -3.46 21.00
C GLU A 171 28.27 -4.17 19.66
N GLU A 172 28.77 -5.40 19.70
CA GLU A 172 29.00 -6.20 18.50
C GLU A 172 27.67 -6.54 17.80
N GLU A 173 26.64 -6.92 18.56
CA GLU A 173 25.31 -7.17 18.03
C GLU A 173 24.71 -5.89 17.42
N LYS A 174 24.87 -4.74 18.09
CA LYS A 174 24.46 -3.41 17.59
C LYS A 174 25.11 -3.07 16.25
N SER A 175 26.40 -3.33 16.06
CA SER A 175 27.11 -3.04 14.80
C SER A 175 26.59 -3.83 13.58
N MET A 176 26.03 -5.02 13.82
CA MET A 176 25.50 -5.91 12.80
C MET A 176 24.00 -5.71 12.54
N LEU A 177 23.32 -4.98 13.43
CA LEU A 177 21.93 -4.60 13.26
C LEU A 177 21.75 -3.76 11.99
N PHE A 178 20.62 -3.91 11.31
CA PHE A 178 20.29 -3.24 10.04
C PHE A 178 21.11 -3.63 8.80
N GLN A 179 22.02 -4.61 8.86
CA GLN A 179 22.64 -5.18 7.65
C GLN A 179 21.70 -6.19 6.96
N LYS A 180 21.73 -6.27 5.62
CA LYS A 180 20.92 -7.24 4.85
C LYS A 180 21.30 -8.67 5.28
N PHE A 181 20.29 -9.50 5.58
CA PHE A 181 20.46 -10.91 5.98
C PHE A 181 21.29 -11.12 7.25
N SER A 182 21.46 -10.07 8.07
CA SER A 182 22.21 -10.16 9.31
C SER A 182 21.33 -10.63 10.45
N GLN A 183 21.91 -11.45 11.33
CA GLN A 183 21.29 -11.92 12.55
C GLN A 183 22.32 -11.81 13.68
N ALA A 184 21.93 -11.16 14.79
CA ALA A 184 22.82 -10.90 15.92
C ALA A 184 23.45 -12.16 16.55
N SER A 185 22.80 -13.33 16.40
CA SER A 185 23.31 -14.61 16.93
C SER A 185 23.16 -15.77 15.92
N PRO A 186 24.19 -16.62 15.73
CA PRO A 186 24.11 -17.85 14.92
C PRO A 186 23.08 -18.87 15.42
N ARG A 187 22.70 -18.82 16.71
CA ARG A 187 21.69 -19.71 17.32
C ARG A 187 20.25 -19.28 17.07
N THR A 188 20.04 -18.04 16.64
CA THR A 188 18.69 -17.48 16.38
C THR A 188 17.97 -18.17 15.20
N HIS A 189 18.74 -18.71 14.24
CA HIS A 189 18.22 -19.50 13.11
C HIS A 189 17.54 -20.81 13.58
N ILE A 190 17.99 -21.38 14.70
CA ILE A 190 17.56 -22.72 15.17
C ILE A 190 16.34 -22.62 16.09
N GLN A 191 16.20 -21.55 16.88
CA GLN A 191 15.09 -21.44 17.85
C GLN A 191 13.90 -20.60 17.37
N TYR A 192 14.09 -19.57 16.53
CA TYR A 192 13.04 -18.57 16.31
C TYR A 192 12.79 -18.14 14.86
N GLY A 193 13.68 -18.48 13.92
CA GLY A 193 13.51 -18.13 12.51
C GLY A 193 13.46 -16.61 12.22
N GLY A 194 13.68 -16.25 10.96
CA GLY A 194 13.65 -14.86 10.47
C GLY A 194 14.50 -14.68 9.22
N SER A 195 14.07 -13.82 8.30
CA SER A 195 14.80 -13.50 7.06
C SER A 195 16.08 -12.67 7.29
N GLY A 196 16.19 -12.01 8.45
CA GLY A 196 17.22 -11.00 8.70
C GLY A 196 17.03 -9.71 7.87
N LEU A 197 15.87 -9.54 7.22
CA LEU A 197 15.57 -8.39 6.37
C LEU A 197 14.70 -7.33 7.05
N GLY A 198 13.90 -7.69 8.06
CA GLY A 198 12.90 -6.78 8.64
C GLY A 198 13.45 -5.44 9.12
N LEU A 199 14.55 -5.44 9.87
CA LEU A 199 15.19 -4.21 10.36
C LEU A 199 15.83 -3.40 9.22
N PHE A 200 16.46 -4.07 8.25
CA PHE A 200 16.95 -3.41 7.03
C PHE A 200 15.81 -2.72 6.27
N ILE A 201 14.70 -3.42 6.04
CA ILE A 201 13.50 -2.86 5.38
C ILE A 201 12.96 -1.68 6.18
N SER A 202 12.90 -1.79 7.52
CA SER A 202 12.43 -0.71 8.39
C SER A 202 13.29 0.55 8.22
N ARG A 203 14.61 0.39 8.14
CA ARG A 203 15.53 1.50 7.87
C ARG A 203 15.27 2.15 6.53
N GLU A 204 15.17 1.36 5.45
CA GLU A 204 14.91 1.92 4.12
C GLU A 204 13.55 2.62 4.05
N LEU A 205 12.51 2.10 4.71
CA LEU A 205 11.18 2.72 4.77
C LEU A 205 11.16 4.04 5.55
N VAL A 206 11.91 4.11 6.65
CA VAL A 206 12.08 5.35 7.43
C VAL A 206 12.86 6.39 6.61
N GLN A 207 13.93 5.97 5.93
CA GLN A 207 14.74 6.85 5.07
C GLN A 207 13.95 7.41 3.89
N LEU A 208 13.08 6.61 3.26
CA LEU A 208 12.19 7.11 2.21
C LEU A 208 11.25 8.21 2.72
N GLN A 209 10.89 8.18 4.01
CA GLN A 209 10.09 9.21 4.69
C GLN A 209 10.94 10.34 5.29
N SER A 210 12.14 10.54 4.74
CA SER A 210 13.10 11.57 5.19
C SER A 210 13.44 11.49 6.68
N GLY A 211 13.47 10.26 7.20
CA GLY A 211 13.74 9.94 8.59
C GLY A 211 15.02 9.17 8.82
N GLU A 212 15.38 8.96 10.08
CA GLU A 212 16.45 8.05 10.50
C GLU A 212 15.96 7.12 11.61
N ILE A 213 16.60 5.95 11.72
CA ILE A 213 16.34 4.94 12.74
C ILE A 213 17.65 4.59 13.45
N GLY A 214 17.54 4.33 14.75
CA GLY A 214 18.63 3.93 15.61
C GLY A 214 18.16 3.02 16.73
N VAL A 215 19.12 2.56 17.53
CA VAL A 215 18.88 1.68 18.68
C VAL A 215 19.71 2.15 19.87
N LEU A 216 19.09 2.16 21.04
CA LEU A 216 19.69 2.29 22.36
C LEU A 216 19.49 0.96 23.06
N SER A 217 20.56 0.29 23.49
CA SER A 217 20.44 -0.98 24.19
C SER A 217 21.68 -1.27 25.01
N GLU A 218 21.44 -1.84 26.20
CA GLU A 218 22.45 -2.40 27.07
C GLU A 218 22.10 -3.86 27.36
N ALA A 219 23.12 -4.73 27.40
CA ALA A 219 22.91 -6.16 27.64
C ALA A 219 22.32 -6.40 29.04
N GLY A 220 21.14 -6.99 29.10
CA GLY A 220 20.40 -7.27 30.33
C GLY A 220 19.42 -6.18 30.78
N GLU A 221 19.39 -5.01 30.14
CA GLU A 221 18.49 -3.89 30.51
C GLU A 221 17.41 -3.57 29.47
N GLY A 222 17.43 -4.26 28.33
CA GLY A 222 16.46 -4.09 27.25
C GLY A 222 16.98 -3.34 26.03
N CYS A 223 16.08 -3.07 25.09
CA CYS A 223 16.36 -2.21 23.94
C CYS A 223 15.26 -1.18 23.70
N ALA A 224 15.67 -0.02 23.22
CA ALA A 224 14.83 1.06 22.74
C ALA A 224 15.19 1.36 21.29
N PHE A 225 14.28 1.01 20.38
CA PHE A 225 14.39 1.38 18.97
C PHE A 225 13.75 2.74 18.75
N CYS A 226 14.56 3.71 18.31
CA CYS A 226 14.12 5.08 18.09
C CYS A 226 14.14 5.37 16.59
N PHE A 227 13.09 5.97 16.05
CA PHE A 227 13.12 6.51 14.70
C PHE A 227 12.27 7.77 14.61
N TYR A 228 12.58 8.63 13.67
CA TYR A 228 11.74 9.78 13.35
C TYR A 228 11.42 9.80 11.87
N ILE A 229 10.33 10.48 11.51
CA ILE A 229 9.94 10.75 10.13
C ILE A 229 9.56 12.23 9.98
N LYS A 230 9.82 12.80 8.81
CA LYS A 230 9.37 14.16 8.50
C LYS A 230 7.95 14.10 7.98
N VAL A 231 7.06 14.90 8.58
CA VAL A 231 5.66 15.00 8.18
C VAL A 231 5.24 16.46 8.05
N THR A 232 4.14 16.69 7.35
CA THR A 232 3.49 17.99 7.30
C THR A 232 2.16 17.94 8.05
N ARG A 233 1.74 19.07 8.60
CA ARG A 233 0.42 19.17 9.22
C ARG A 233 -0.68 18.82 8.21
N GLY A 234 -1.63 18.02 8.68
CA GLY A 234 -2.78 17.58 7.92
C GLY A 234 -4.04 18.29 8.37
N GLU A 235 -5.09 18.19 7.55
CA GLU A 235 -6.41 18.66 7.92
C GLU A 235 -7.28 17.50 8.43
N PRO A 236 -8.22 17.75 9.36
CA PRO A 236 -9.20 16.76 9.78
C PRO A 236 -10.14 16.43 8.62
N GLN A 237 -9.73 15.51 7.76
CA GLN A 237 -10.62 14.85 6.80
C GLN A 237 -11.21 13.60 7.45
N CYS A 238 -12.44 13.25 7.05
CA CYS A 238 -13.06 11.99 7.41
C CYS A 238 -12.34 10.84 6.67
N ALA A 239 -11.09 10.58 7.05
CA ALA A 239 -10.38 9.39 6.64
C ALA A 239 -11.05 8.23 7.38
N GLU A 240 -11.95 7.50 6.70
CA GLU A 240 -12.12 6.10 7.03
C GLU A 240 -10.71 5.52 7.07
N ILE A 241 -10.19 5.17 8.24
CA ILE A 241 -8.95 4.40 8.36
C ILE A 241 -9.28 3.11 7.62
N PRO A 242 -8.85 2.93 6.37
CA PRO A 242 -9.32 1.76 5.67
C PRO A 242 -8.59 0.58 6.28
N VAL A 243 -9.24 -0.58 6.23
CA VAL A 243 -8.90 -1.78 7.00
C VAL A 243 -7.63 -2.42 6.44
N TYR A 244 -6.51 -1.74 6.68
CA TYR A 244 -5.11 -2.04 6.38
C TYR A 244 -4.62 -3.37 6.95
N ALA A 245 -4.98 -3.49 8.22
CA ALA A 245 -4.33 -4.30 9.22
C ALA A 245 -4.57 -5.80 9.06
N ARG A 246 -5.63 -6.20 8.35
CA ARG A 246 -6.03 -7.61 8.26
C ARG A 246 -5.11 -8.47 7.38
N SER A 247 -4.27 -7.86 6.53
CA SER A 247 -3.35 -8.63 5.67
C SER A 247 -1.96 -8.82 6.29
N ILE A 248 -1.60 -8.02 7.29
CA ILE A 248 -0.21 -7.88 7.76
C ILE A 248 0.09 -8.75 8.98
N VAL A 249 -0.93 -9.17 9.76
CA VAL A 249 -0.74 -10.05 10.92
C VAL A 249 -1.38 -11.43 10.70
N PRO A 250 -0.59 -12.53 10.79
CA PRO A 250 -1.15 -13.87 10.81
C PRO A 250 -1.58 -14.22 12.24
N GLY A 251 -2.89 -14.33 12.53
CA GLY A 251 -3.31 -14.94 13.79
C GLY A 251 -4.73 -14.70 14.30
N SER A 252 -5.38 -13.57 14.01
CA SER A 252 -6.73 -13.30 14.54
C SER A 252 -7.81 -13.74 13.55
N GLN A 253 -8.05 -15.06 13.50
CA GLN A 253 -9.33 -15.57 12.98
C GLN A 253 -10.35 -15.52 14.12
N THR A 254 -11.19 -14.49 14.15
CA THR A 254 -12.48 -14.59 14.84
C THR A 254 -13.25 -15.75 14.21
N LYS A 255 -13.39 -16.85 14.95
CA LYS A 255 -14.19 -18.02 14.56
C LYS A 255 -15.59 -17.55 14.14
N ARG A 256 -15.89 -17.61 12.84
CA ARG A 256 -17.28 -17.70 12.36
C ARG A 256 -17.60 -19.19 12.21
N THR A 257 -18.45 -19.70 13.10
CA THR A 257 -19.07 -21.01 13.00
C THR A 257 -20.04 -21.06 11.82
N PRO A 258 -20.07 -22.14 11.01
CA PRO A 258 -21.03 -22.31 9.94
C PRO A 258 -22.22 -23.20 10.35
N GLY A 259 -23.43 -22.83 9.91
CA GLY A 259 -24.53 -23.78 9.66
C GLY A 259 -25.80 -23.59 10.50
N GLY A 260 -26.92 -23.28 9.84
CA GLY A 260 -28.27 -23.41 10.39
C GLY A 260 -29.34 -22.73 9.52
N LEU A 261 -29.92 -23.48 8.57
CA LEU A 261 -31.03 -23.08 7.70
C LEU A 261 -32.40 -23.23 8.40
N SER A 262 -33.23 -22.19 8.29
CA SER A 262 -34.71 -22.16 8.09
C SER A 262 -35.59 -21.48 9.18
N PRO A 263 -36.69 -20.77 8.78
CA PRO A 263 -37.63 -19.98 9.63
C PRO A 263 -38.96 -20.77 9.89
N PRO A 264 -40.14 -20.21 10.30
CA PRO A 264 -40.58 -18.84 10.67
C PRO A 264 -41.51 -18.72 11.93
N LEU A 265 -42.07 -17.50 12.14
CA LEU A 265 -43.31 -17.09 12.88
C LEU A 265 -43.17 -16.49 14.29
N GLY A 266 -43.81 -15.33 14.51
CA GLY A 266 -44.15 -14.79 15.84
C GLY A 266 -44.29 -13.26 15.93
N ASP A 267 -45.51 -12.80 16.14
CA ASP A 267 -46.04 -11.43 16.22
C ASP A 267 -45.38 -10.43 17.21
N SER A 268 -45.26 -9.17 16.74
CA SER A 268 -45.62 -7.88 17.40
C SER A 268 -44.92 -7.41 18.71
N PRO A 269 -45.00 -6.11 19.11
CA PRO A 269 -44.87 -4.86 18.35
C PRO A 269 -43.87 -3.85 18.99
N ARG A 270 -43.59 -2.77 18.24
CA ARG A 270 -42.81 -1.57 18.64
C ARG A 270 -43.30 -0.89 19.93
N PRO A 271 -42.48 0.05 20.47
CA PRO A 271 -42.98 1.38 20.75
C PRO A 271 -42.25 2.47 19.95
N VAL A 272 -43.06 3.45 19.55
CA VAL A 272 -42.77 4.64 18.75
C VAL A 272 -42.77 5.83 19.70
N SER A 273 -41.92 6.83 19.47
CA SER A 273 -42.07 8.21 19.97
C SER A 273 -41.06 9.16 19.28
N PRO A 274 -41.34 10.48 19.17
CA PRO A 274 -41.57 11.11 17.87
C PRO A 274 -40.81 12.44 17.60
N GLY A 275 -40.92 12.93 16.36
CA GLY A 275 -40.95 14.38 16.03
C GLY A 275 -39.60 15.03 15.69
N ILE A 276 -39.19 15.09 14.42
CA ILE A 276 -39.36 16.24 13.49
C ILE A 276 -38.67 17.53 13.97
N VAL A 277 -37.54 17.89 13.35
CA VAL A 277 -37.38 19.21 12.71
C VAL A 277 -36.53 19.07 11.42
N THR A 278 -37.12 19.63 10.38
CA THR A 278 -36.75 19.90 8.99
C THR A 278 -35.36 20.49 8.72
N GLY A 279 -34.78 20.12 7.58
CA GLY A 279 -34.07 21.05 6.72
C GLY A 279 -32.54 20.94 6.69
N VAL A 280 -32.00 19.89 6.06
CA VAL A 280 -30.66 19.97 5.45
C VAL A 280 -30.76 19.39 4.05
N THR A 281 -30.89 20.29 3.07
CA THR A 281 -30.60 20.02 1.67
C THR A 281 -29.20 19.44 1.55
N THR A 282 -29.12 18.24 1.01
CA THR A 282 -27.89 17.60 0.55
C THR A 282 -27.05 18.59 -0.25
N PRO A 283 -25.77 18.85 0.10
CA PRO A 283 -24.86 19.47 -0.84
C PRO A 283 -24.66 18.47 -1.98
N THR A 284 -25.33 18.79 -3.08
CA THR A 284 -25.31 18.09 -4.34
C THR A 284 -23.99 18.45 -5.02
N ASN A 285 -23.21 17.43 -5.42
CA ASN A 285 -22.15 17.52 -6.43
C ASN A 285 -21.06 18.59 -6.22
N LEU A 286 -19.95 18.23 -5.58
CA LEU A 286 -18.63 18.73 -5.99
C LEU A 286 -18.22 17.96 -7.25
N ARG A 287 -18.84 18.29 -8.39
CA ARG A 287 -18.35 17.87 -9.72
C ARG A 287 -17.20 18.80 -10.07
N THR A 288 -15.99 18.25 -10.12
CA THR A 288 -14.85 18.97 -10.72
C THR A 288 -15.15 19.26 -12.20
N PRO A 289 -14.71 20.39 -12.76
CA PRO A 289 -15.03 20.78 -14.14
C PRO A 289 -14.56 19.78 -15.21
N ASP A 290 -13.59 18.92 -14.90
CA ASP A 290 -12.97 17.98 -15.84
C ASP A 290 -13.75 16.69 -16.08
N SER A 291 -14.75 16.33 -15.24
CA SER A 291 -15.42 15.01 -15.32
C SER A 291 -16.40 14.84 -16.50
N ARG A 292 -16.65 15.88 -17.31
CA ARG A 292 -17.60 15.79 -18.45
C ARG A 292 -17.01 15.17 -19.72
N ARG A 293 -15.69 15.02 -19.83
CA ARG A 293 -15.03 14.61 -21.10
C ARG A 293 -14.94 13.10 -21.30
N LEU A 294 -15.00 12.33 -20.22
CA LEU A 294 -14.99 10.86 -20.26
C LEU A 294 -16.38 10.24 -20.05
N GLU A 295 -17.40 11.08 -19.83
CA GLU A 295 -18.78 10.64 -19.57
C GLU A 295 -19.32 9.90 -20.81
N GLY A 296 -19.56 8.59 -20.67
CA GLY A 296 -19.99 7.71 -21.78
C GLY A 296 -18.87 7.02 -22.57
N CYS A 297 -17.60 7.21 -22.22
CA CYS A 297 -16.46 6.49 -22.81
C CYS A 297 -16.55 4.98 -22.50
N LYS A 298 -16.26 4.12 -23.48
CA LYS A 298 -16.40 2.65 -23.36
C LYS A 298 -15.05 1.97 -23.42
N VAL A 299 -14.51 1.65 -22.26
CA VAL A 299 -13.13 1.17 -22.09
C VAL A 299 -13.11 -0.34 -21.96
N LEU A 300 -12.30 -1.02 -22.78
CA LEU A 300 -11.93 -2.42 -22.56
C LEU A 300 -10.67 -2.49 -21.71
N VAL A 301 -10.78 -2.99 -20.47
CA VAL A 301 -9.66 -3.18 -19.54
C VAL A 301 -9.18 -4.61 -19.63
N VAL A 302 -7.95 -4.82 -20.11
CA VAL A 302 -7.34 -6.15 -20.25
C VAL A 302 -6.23 -6.28 -19.22
N GLU A 303 -6.46 -7.11 -18.20
CA GLU A 303 -5.58 -7.31 -17.04
C GLU A 303 -5.84 -8.70 -16.46
N ASP A 304 -4.78 -9.46 -16.21
CA ASP A 304 -4.83 -10.85 -15.74
C ASP A 304 -5.10 -10.97 -14.22
N ASN A 305 -4.80 -9.91 -13.47
CA ASN A 305 -5.11 -9.83 -12.06
C ASN A 305 -6.52 -9.26 -11.80
N LEU A 306 -7.43 -10.12 -11.34
CA LEU A 306 -8.82 -9.77 -11.02
C LEU A 306 -8.97 -8.61 -10.03
N VAL A 307 -8.02 -8.41 -9.10
CA VAL A 307 -8.07 -7.29 -8.14
C VAL A 307 -7.77 -5.99 -8.86
N ASN A 308 -6.69 -5.93 -9.64
CA ASN A 308 -6.31 -4.74 -10.42
C ASN A 308 -7.42 -4.37 -11.42
N GLN A 309 -7.93 -5.37 -12.14
CA GLN A 309 -9.06 -5.23 -13.05
C GLN A 309 -10.27 -4.60 -12.36
N ASN A 310 -10.64 -5.09 -11.16
CA ASN A 310 -11.77 -4.56 -10.39
C ASN A 310 -11.53 -3.12 -9.90
N VAL A 311 -10.30 -2.76 -9.53
CA VAL A 311 -9.94 -1.40 -9.09
C VAL A 311 -10.08 -0.42 -10.25
N ILE A 312 -9.44 -0.72 -11.38
CA ILE A 312 -9.48 0.12 -12.60
C ILE A 312 -10.93 0.26 -13.07
N ARG A 313 -11.68 -0.85 -13.12
CA ARG A 313 -13.10 -0.85 -13.50
C ARG A 313 -13.93 0.10 -12.63
N LYS A 314 -13.83 -0.02 -11.30
CA LYS A 314 -14.59 0.83 -10.36
C LYS A 314 -14.20 2.30 -10.49
N GLN A 315 -12.93 2.60 -10.70
CA GLN A 315 -12.44 3.97 -10.83
C GLN A 315 -12.92 4.62 -12.13
N LEU A 316 -12.88 3.90 -13.26
CA LEU A 316 -13.41 4.38 -14.54
C LEU A 316 -14.94 4.54 -14.50
N GLN A 317 -15.67 3.62 -13.86
CA GLN A 317 -17.12 3.74 -13.67
C GLN A 317 -17.50 4.98 -12.85
N LYS A 318 -16.71 5.35 -11.82
CA LYS A 318 -16.92 6.59 -11.05
C LYS A 318 -16.74 7.85 -11.90
N LEU A 319 -15.95 7.77 -12.98
CA LEU A 319 -15.76 8.85 -13.94
C LEU A 319 -16.81 8.86 -15.05
N GLY A 320 -17.82 7.99 -14.99
CA GLY A 320 -18.90 7.92 -15.97
C GLY A 320 -18.59 7.07 -17.21
N CYS A 321 -17.48 6.32 -17.21
CA CYS A 321 -17.16 5.39 -18.29
C CYS A 321 -17.95 4.08 -18.15
N GLU A 322 -18.36 3.50 -19.28
CA GLU A 322 -18.75 2.09 -19.37
C GLU A 322 -17.48 1.25 -19.53
N THR A 323 -17.40 0.11 -18.84
CA THR A 323 -16.17 -0.67 -18.77
C THR A 323 -16.44 -2.13 -19.05
N HIS A 324 -15.73 -2.70 -20.02
CA HIS A 324 -15.65 -4.13 -20.25
C HIS A 324 -14.30 -4.63 -19.76
N VAL A 325 -14.22 -5.89 -19.35
CA VAL A 325 -12.99 -6.48 -18.79
C VAL A 325 -12.59 -7.74 -19.55
N ALA A 326 -11.30 -8.02 -19.65
CA ALA A 326 -10.76 -9.26 -20.17
C ALA A 326 -9.52 -9.68 -19.35
N ASN A 327 -9.26 -10.99 -19.25
CA ASN A 327 -8.19 -11.53 -18.40
C ASN A 327 -6.87 -11.80 -19.15
N HIS A 328 -6.89 -11.80 -20.48
CA HIS A 328 -5.70 -11.99 -21.32
C HIS A 328 -5.97 -11.54 -22.76
N GLY A 329 -4.94 -11.53 -23.61
CA GLY A 329 -5.03 -11.05 -24.99
C GLY A 329 -6.06 -11.78 -25.86
N LEU A 330 -6.25 -13.09 -25.69
CA LEU A 330 -7.24 -13.85 -26.46
C LEU A 330 -8.69 -13.43 -26.13
N GLU A 331 -9.04 -13.25 -24.85
CA GLU A 331 -10.36 -12.75 -24.44
C GLU A 331 -10.54 -11.30 -24.91
N ALA A 332 -9.48 -10.50 -24.92
CA ALA A 332 -9.53 -9.15 -25.48
C ALA A 332 -9.90 -9.16 -26.98
N LEU A 333 -9.31 -10.06 -27.78
CA LEU A 333 -9.65 -10.23 -29.19
C LEU A 333 -11.11 -10.65 -29.39
N GLU A 334 -11.58 -11.65 -28.64
CA GLU A 334 -12.98 -12.07 -28.67
C GLU A 334 -13.92 -10.89 -28.36
N LYS A 335 -13.55 -10.06 -27.39
CA LYS A 335 -14.30 -8.87 -27.00
C LYS A 335 -14.27 -7.75 -28.05
N VAL A 336 -13.17 -7.59 -28.76
CA VAL A 336 -13.10 -6.67 -29.91
C VAL A 336 -14.00 -7.19 -31.04
N MET A 337 -14.00 -8.49 -31.31
CA MET A 337 -14.84 -9.13 -32.33
C MET A 337 -16.34 -9.13 -32.00
N GLN A 338 -16.70 -9.09 -30.71
CA GLN A 338 -18.08 -8.93 -30.25
C GLN A 338 -18.55 -7.47 -30.22
N SER A 339 -17.64 -6.51 -30.43
CA SER A 339 -17.98 -5.10 -30.43
C SER A 339 -18.57 -4.66 -31.78
N LYS A 340 -19.27 -3.51 -31.77
CA LYS A 340 -19.78 -2.87 -32.98
C LYS A 340 -18.69 -2.48 -33.98
N LEU A 341 -17.41 -2.48 -33.57
CA LEU A 341 -16.29 -2.21 -34.45
C LEU A 341 -16.08 -3.34 -35.46
N TYR A 342 -16.45 -4.58 -35.14
CA TYR A 342 -16.22 -5.71 -36.01
C TYR A 342 -17.34 -5.85 -37.04
N MET A 343 -17.00 -5.82 -38.34
CA MET A 343 -17.98 -5.80 -39.43
C MET A 343 -18.91 -7.02 -39.46
N LYS A 344 -18.45 -8.15 -38.92
CA LYS A 344 -19.23 -9.40 -38.86
C LYS A 344 -19.81 -9.67 -37.47
N ALA A 345 -19.86 -8.67 -36.59
CA ALA A 345 -20.48 -8.82 -35.28
C ALA A 345 -21.95 -9.24 -35.44
N THR A 346 -22.37 -10.24 -34.66
CA THR A 346 -23.75 -10.76 -34.66
C THR A 346 -24.30 -10.68 -33.23
N GLY A 347 -25.53 -10.19 -33.06
CA GLY A 347 -26.21 -10.08 -31.76
C GLY A 347 -26.11 -8.70 -31.09
N ASP A 348 -26.25 -8.67 -29.76
CA ASP A 348 -26.20 -7.47 -28.89
C ASP A 348 -24.76 -6.92 -28.76
N ALA A 349 -24.20 -6.45 -29.88
CA ALA A 349 -22.87 -5.88 -29.93
C ALA A 349 -22.78 -4.60 -29.10
N TYR A 350 -21.80 -4.55 -28.18
CA TYR A 350 -21.49 -3.34 -27.42
C TYR A 350 -20.47 -2.48 -28.15
N ASP A 351 -20.40 -1.21 -27.78
CA ASP A 351 -19.49 -0.28 -28.42
C ASP A 351 -18.18 -0.18 -27.62
N LEU A 352 -17.06 0.09 -28.29
CA LEU A 352 -15.74 0.22 -27.67
C LEU A 352 -15.06 1.46 -28.25
N THR A 353 -14.52 2.28 -27.36
CA THR A 353 -13.83 3.52 -27.73
C THR A 353 -12.31 3.40 -27.54
N VAL A 354 -11.85 2.63 -26.57
CA VAL A 354 -10.42 2.50 -26.26
C VAL A 354 -10.13 1.20 -25.52
N VAL A 355 -8.95 0.64 -25.75
CA VAL A 355 -8.44 -0.53 -25.02
C VAL A 355 -7.30 -0.11 -24.10
N LEU A 356 -7.40 -0.49 -22.83
CA LEU A 356 -6.31 -0.44 -21.87
C LEU A 356 -5.74 -1.85 -21.76
N MET A 357 -4.53 -2.06 -22.30
CA MET A 357 -3.97 -3.39 -22.52
C MET A 357 -2.73 -3.62 -21.66
N ASP A 358 -2.79 -4.56 -20.71
CA ASP A 358 -1.59 -5.04 -20.05
C ASP A 358 -0.66 -5.77 -21.03
N VAL A 359 0.64 -5.50 -20.94
CA VAL A 359 1.63 -6.08 -21.86
C VAL A 359 1.98 -7.51 -21.46
N GLU A 360 2.15 -7.75 -20.16
CA GLU A 360 2.59 -9.04 -19.62
C GLU A 360 1.39 -9.81 -19.07
N MET A 361 0.84 -10.73 -19.86
CA MET A 361 -0.31 -11.57 -19.45
C MET A 361 -0.10 -13.03 -19.88
N PRO A 362 -0.68 -14.01 -19.16
CA PRO A 362 -0.67 -15.42 -19.56
C PRO A 362 -1.52 -15.65 -20.83
N VAL A 363 -1.33 -16.81 -21.46
CA VAL A 363 -2.03 -17.26 -22.69
C VAL A 363 -1.66 -16.44 -23.94
N MET A 364 -1.96 -15.15 -23.95
CA MET A 364 -1.60 -14.23 -25.03
C MET A 364 -1.23 -12.87 -24.43
N ASP A 365 0.01 -12.46 -24.68
CA ASP A 365 0.55 -11.17 -24.25
C ASP A 365 -0.07 -9.99 -25.03
N GLY A 366 0.07 -8.78 -24.48
CA GLY A 366 -0.53 -7.58 -25.05
C GLY A 366 0.07 -7.17 -26.40
N LEU A 367 1.35 -7.49 -26.66
CA LEU A 367 2.01 -7.20 -27.93
C LEU A 367 1.42 -8.05 -29.07
N LYS A 368 1.27 -9.36 -28.86
CA LYS A 368 0.62 -10.27 -29.82
C LYS A 368 -0.84 -9.91 -30.01
N ALA A 369 -1.57 -9.64 -28.93
CA ALA A 369 -2.97 -9.23 -29.01
C ALA A 369 -3.14 -7.96 -29.84
N THR A 370 -2.28 -6.95 -29.62
CA THR A 370 -2.27 -5.72 -30.42
C THR A 370 -1.97 -6.03 -31.89
N GLY A 371 -0.97 -6.87 -32.17
CA GLY A 371 -0.63 -7.27 -33.54
C GLY A 371 -1.81 -7.92 -34.27
N GLU A 372 -2.57 -8.79 -33.60
CA GLU A 372 -3.79 -9.40 -34.16
C GLU A 372 -4.91 -8.37 -34.37
N ILE A 373 -5.13 -7.43 -33.43
CA ILE A 373 -6.09 -6.33 -33.63
C ILE A 373 -5.70 -5.50 -34.86
N ARG A 374 -4.42 -5.13 -35.01
CA ARG A 374 -3.95 -4.36 -36.16
C ARG A 374 -4.05 -5.12 -37.48
N LYS A 375 -3.92 -6.46 -37.49
CA LYS A 375 -4.22 -7.28 -38.68
C LYS A 375 -5.69 -7.19 -39.05
N LEU A 376 -6.61 -7.32 -38.09
CA LEU A 376 -8.04 -7.18 -38.34
C LEU A 376 -8.41 -5.79 -38.89
N GLU A 377 -7.72 -4.74 -38.45
CA GLU A 377 -7.86 -3.39 -39.02
C GLU A 377 -7.35 -3.33 -40.47
N ALA A 378 -6.15 -3.87 -40.74
CA ALA A 378 -5.55 -3.87 -42.07
C ALA A 378 -6.36 -4.70 -43.09
N GLU A 379 -6.99 -5.78 -42.64
CA GLU A 379 -7.91 -6.60 -43.44
C GLU A 379 -9.27 -5.94 -43.68
N GLY A 380 -9.52 -4.77 -43.08
CA GLY A 380 -10.80 -4.08 -43.15
C GLY A 380 -11.92 -4.81 -42.40
N SER A 381 -11.60 -5.71 -41.47
CA SER A 381 -12.58 -6.41 -40.64
C SER A 381 -13.10 -5.54 -39.49
N LEU A 382 -12.38 -4.48 -39.13
CA LEU A 382 -12.78 -3.46 -38.15
C LEU A 382 -13.18 -2.17 -38.88
N LEU A 383 -14.31 -1.57 -38.48
CA LEU A 383 -14.90 -0.36 -39.09
C LEU A 383 -14.00 0.87 -38.94
N ARG A 384 -13.21 0.92 -37.87
CA ARG A 384 -12.23 1.96 -37.58
C ARG A 384 -11.08 1.39 -36.77
N ARG A 385 -9.97 2.12 -36.74
CA ARG A 385 -8.86 1.84 -35.84
C ARG A 385 -9.31 2.07 -34.40
N ILE A 386 -9.03 1.12 -33.50
CA ILE A 386 -9.28 1.31 -32.06
C ILE A 386 -8.01 1.79 -31.36
N PRO A 387 -8.05 2.87 -30.56
CA PRO A 387 -6.94 3.28 -29.73
C PRO A 387 -6.57 2.21 -28.68
N ILE A 388 -5.28 1.89 -28.57
CA ILE A 388 -4.74 0.91 -27.60
C ILE A 388 -3.66 1.60 -26.76
N ILE A 389 -3.93 1.73 -25.46
CA ILE A 389 -2.97 2.22 -24.46
C ILE A 389 -2.33 1.01 -23.78
N ALA A 390 -1.02 0.87 -23.95
CA ALA A 390 -0.22 -0.14 -23.30
C ALA A 390 -0.08 0.14 -21.80
N VAL A 391 -0.18 -0.89 -20.97
CA VAL A 391 0.10 -0.81 -19.55
C VAL A 391 1.25 -1.75 -19.23
N THR A 392 2.36 -1.23 -18.73
CA THR A 392 3.59 -2.03 -18.53
C THR A 392 4.26 -1.73 -17.19
N ALA A 393 4.89 -2.71 -16.57
CA ALA A 393 5.75 -2.49 -15.40
C ALA A 393 7.12 -1.89 -15.77
N ASN A 394 7.48 -1.83 -17.06
CA ASN A 394 8.79 -1.41 -17.53
C ASN A 394 8.67 -0.46 -18.72
N ALA A 395 8.92 0.82 -18.46
CA ALA A 395 8.77 1.91 -19.43
C ALA A 395 10.12 2.42 -19.96
N ARG A 396 11.10 1.52 -20.16
CA ARG A 396 12.38 1.89 -20.77
C ARG A 396 12.19 2.31 -22.23
N PRO A 397 12.99 3.25 -22.77
CA PRO A 397 12.83 3.76 -24.13
C PRO A 397 12.78 2.66 -25.20
N GLU A 398 13.58 1.59 -25.06
CA GLU A 398 13.62 0.47 -26.01
C GLU A 398 12.30 -0.32 -26.01
N GLN A 399 11.70 -0.52 -24.83
CA GLN A 399 10.43 -1.22 -24.70
C GLN A 399 9.25 -0.36 -25.13
N ILE A 400 9.29 0.95 -24.86
CA ILE A 400 8.32 1.90 -25.40
C ILE A 400 8.33 1.86 -26.92
N LYS A 401 9.52 1.85 -27.52
CA LYS A 401 9.68 1.72 -28.97
C LYS A 401 9.07 0.41 -29.48
N GLN A 402 9.35 -0.72 -28.82
CA GLN A 402 8.78 -2.02 -29.18
C GLN A 402 7.24 -2.05 -29.11
N MET A 403 6.63 -1.46 -28.06
CA MET A 403 5.18 -1.35 -27.93
C MET A 403 4.55 -0.51 -29.04
N LYS A 404 5.18 0.63 -29.37
CA LYS A 404 4.75 1.48 -30.49
C LYS A 404 4.89 0.79 -31.83
N GLU A 405 5.98 0.06 -32.05
CA GLU A 405 6.20 -0.75 -33.27
C GLU A 405 5.18 -1.89 -33.41
N ALA A 406 4.73 -2.48 -32.30
CA ALA A 406 3.62 -3.44 -32.29
C ALA A 406 2.27 -2.81 -32.63
N GLY A 407 2.19 -1.48 -32.66
CA GLY A 407 1.00 -0.72 -33.05
C GLY A 407 0.19 -0.15 -31.88
N MET A 408 0.72 -0.11 -30.66
CA MET A 408 0.07 0.57 -29.53
C MET A 408 0.23 2.09 -29.67
N ASP A 409 -0.80 2.86 -29.33
CA ASP A 409 -0.87 4.30 -29.59
C ASP A 409 -0.24 5.13 -28.46
N ASP A 410 -0.37 4.67 -27.21
CA ASP A 410 0.30 5.27 -26.06
C ASP A 410 0.72 4.22 -25.02
N VAL A 411 1.51 4.62 -24.04
CA VAL A 411 2.07 3.78 -22.98
C VAL A 411 1.85 4.41 -21.61
N LEU A 412 1.44 3.60 -20.65
CA LEU A 412 1.24 3.90 -19.25
C LEU A 412 2.09 2.96 -18.38
N SER A 413 2.87 3.54 -17.47
CA SER A 413 3.79 2.80 -16.60
C SER A 413 3.10 2.39 -15.29
N LYS A 414 3.19 1.11 -14.89
CA LYS A 414 2.74 0.61 -13.58
C LYS A 414 3.81 0.88 -12.50
N PRO A 415 3.43 1.28 -11.28
CA PRO A 415 2.08 1.71 -10.87
C PRO A 415 1.75 3.09 -11.43
N PHE A 416 0.50 3.31 -11.86
CA PHE A 416 0.00 4.60 -12.34
C PHE A 416 -1.11 5.13 -11.43
N ARG A 417 -1.34 6.45 -11.45
CA ARG A 417 -2.48 7.08 -10.77
C ARG A 417 -3.62 7.34 -11.75
N MET A 418 -4.85 7.43 -11.24
CA MET A 418 -6.03 7.70 -12.07
C MET A 418 -5.94 8.99 -12.92
N PRO A 419 -5.43 10.12 -12.42
CA PRO A 419 -5.27 11.32 -13.25
C PRO A 419 -4.34 11.12 -14.45
N GLU A 420 -3.31 10.29 -14.33
CA GLU A 420 -2.40 9.97 -15.43
C GLU A 420 -3.09 9.13 -16.50
N LEU A 421 -3.86 8.11 -16.06
CA LEU A 421 -4.68 7.30 -16.97
C LEU A 421 -5.72 8.17 -17.69
N VAL A 422 -6.41 9.06 -16.97
CA VAL A 422 -7.39 9.99 -17.55
C VAL A 422 -6.75 10.86 -18.62
N LYS A 423 -5.60 11.48 -18.33
CA LYS A 423 -4.88 12.31 -19.30
C LYS A 423 -4.50 11.54 -20.57
N LYS A 424 -4.11 10.28 -20.43
CA LYS A 424 -3.76 9.39 -21.54
C LYS A 424 -4.99 9.03 -22.38
N LEU A 425 -6.09 8.68 -21.72
CA LEU A 425 -7.37 8.39 -22.37
C LEU A 425 -7.88 9.62 -23.15
N GLU A 426 -7.83 10.80 -22.55
CA GLU A 426 -8.24 12.04 -23.22
C GLU A 426 -7.35 12.36 -24.43
N GLY A 427 -6.04 12.11 -24.34
CA GLY A 427 -5.10 12.34 -25.44
C GLY A 427 -5.44 11.48 -26.66
N VAL A 428 -5.61 10.17 -26.48
CA VAL A 428 -5.89 9.26 -27.61
C VAL A 428 -7.30 9.41 -28.19
N LEU A 429 -8.25 9.92 -27.40
CA LEU A 429 -9.63 10.16 -27.87
C LEU A 429 -9.81 11.52 -28.56
N GLN A 430 -8.84 12.43 -28.47
CA GLN A 430 -8.84 13.73 -29.17
C GLN A 430 -8.18 13.67 -30.56
N GLU A 431 -7.47 12.58 -30.87
CA GLU A 431 -6.80 12.37 -32.16
C GLU A 431 -7.72 11.69 -33.22
N GLU A 432 -8.98 11.41 -32.88
CA GLU A 432 -10.06 10.97 -33.78
C GLU A 432 -10.88 12.15 -34.31
#